data_AF-A0A5B8LVD1-F1
#
_entry.id   AF-A0A5B8LVD1-F1
#
_cell.length_a   1.000
_cell.length_b   1.000
_cell.length_c   1.000
_cell.angle_alpha   90.00
_cell.angle_beta   90.00
_cell.angle_gamma   90.00
#
_symmetry.space_group_name_H-M   'P 1'
#
loop_
_entity.id
_entity.type
_entity.pdbx_description
1 polymer ?
#
loop_
_entity_poly.entity_id
_entity_poly.type
_entity_poly.pdbx_seq_one_letter_code
_entity_poly.pdbx_strand_id
1 'polypeptide(L)'
;MVFPFQDINHQDRFEAGRSLVQRGGAAAAMCGAKTRNGGSCRQPPLKEHTRCLRHAGPKAATEHRDRQWRDVQRGRISWEDFALAELKRAANRLRWRWKKDPWAPGRTIDLGEHEDRFQIELGRPDERGQAIAPAVLDWLRWKFRRMQLDRRRDGEWADLLRHEYPDRVRAAGPAPKMEANEWAGPEPEAAVWASRVPSTTSKRGRLDRVRVRRPEDDREIRAVPRKENPEAERVALARVAHENRVVVAPLIQKCTSEDEEIAFLRVLRACVENPNDQKARAKWIEAARTLSAR
;
A
#
# COMPACT_ATOMS: atom_id res chain seq x y z
N MET A 1 17.92 -31.21 -7.99
CA MET A 1 18.56 -31.66 -6.74
C MET A 1 18.05 -30.80 -5.61
N VAL A 2 17.19 -31.36 -4.76
CA VAL A 2 16.89 -30.76 -3.45
C VAL A 2 17.94 -31.32 -2.52
N PHE A 3 18.81 -30.47 -1.97
CA PHE A 3 19.75 -30.90 -0.96
C PHE A 3 18.97 -31.04 0.36
N PRO A 4 18.83 -32.25 0.92
CA PRO A 4 18.15 -32.41 2.19
C PRO A 4 18.94 -31.71 3.31
N PHE A 5 18.24 -31.22 4.33
CA PHE A 5 18.89 -30.72 5.54
C PHE A 5 19.60 -31.89 6.24
N GLN A 6 20.80 -31.62 6.77
CA GLN A 6 21.62 -32.64 7.44
C GLN A 6 21.06 -33.01 8.82
N ASP A 7 20.47 -32.03 9.51
CA ASP A 7 19.80 -32.18 10.81
C ASP A 7 18.83 -31.00 11.06
N ILE A 8 18.09 -31.05 12.18
CA ILE A 8 17.14 -30.01 12.61
C ILE A 8 17.82 -28.66 12.85
N ASN A 9 19.02 -28.65 13.42
CA ASN A 9 19.75 -27.41 13.72
C ASN A 9 20.20 -26.71 12.42
N HIS A 10 20.58 -27.46 11.39
CA HIS A 10 20.83 -26.95 10.06
C HIS A 10 19.55 -26.36 9.43
N GLN A 11 18.42 -27.05 9.55
CA GLN A 11 17.13 -26.50 9.08
C GLN A 11 16.77 -25.19 9.80
N ASP A 12 16.86 -25.16 11.13
CA ASP A 12 16.54 -23.98 11.94
C ASP A 12 17.44 -22.79 11.58
N ARG A 13 18.75 -23.02 11.42
CA ARG A 13 19.70 -21.99 10.97
C ARG A 13 19.39 -21.49 9.57
N PHE A 14 19.01 -22.39 8.66
CA PHE A 14 18.60 -22.03 7.30
C PHE A 14 17.33 -21.18 7.31
N GLU A 15 16.32 -21.57 8.08
CA GLU A 15 15.06 -20.83 8.20
C GLU A 15 15.27 -19.46 8.86
N ALA A 16 16.06 -19.40 9.93
CA ALA A 16 16.46 -18.16 10.58
C ALA A 16 17.18 -17.22 9.59
N GLY A 17 18.17 -17.72 8.84
CA GLY A 17 18.86 -16.95 7.82
C GLY A 17 17.95 -16.49 6.68
N ARG A 18 17.09 -17.39 6.17
CA ARG A 18 16.09 -17.08 5.13
C ARG A 18 15.12 -15.98 5.59
N SER A 19 14.72 -15.99 6.86
CA SER A 19 13.82 -14.99 7.43
C SER A 19 14.38 -13.56 7.39
N LEU A 20 15.72 -13.41 7.46
CA LEU A 20 16.40 -12.13 7.38
C LEU A 20 16.40 -11.54 5.97
N VAL A 21 16.54 -12.39 4.95
CA VAL A 21 16.71 -11.95 3.54
C VAL A 21 15.43 -12.00 2.71
N GLN A 22 14.40 -12.71 3.18
CA GLN A 22 13.10 -12.74 2.51
C GLN A 22 12.42 -11.37 2.52
N ARG A 23 11.42 -11.18 1.65
CA ARG A 23 10.68 -9.91 1.56
C ARG A 23 10.14 -9.49 2.94
N GLY A 24 10.63 -8.35 3.44
CA GLY A 24 10.25 -7.79 4.74
C GLY A 24 11.22 -8.09 5.88
N GLY A 25 12.20 -8.98 5.66
CA GLY A 25 13.29 -9.23 6.60
C GLY A 25 14.27 -8.04 6.69
N ALA A 26 15.02 -7.97 7.79
CA ALA A 26 15.93 -6.86 8.09
C ALA A 26 17.07 -6.71 7.05
N ALA A 27 17.47 -7.82 6.42
CA ALA A 27 18.51 -7.87 5.39
C ALA A 27 17.93 -8.07 3.97
N ALA A 28 16.62 -7.88 3.79
CA ALA A 28 15.99 -8.02 2.48
C ALA A 28 16.53 -6.98 1.51
N ALA A 29 16.97 -7.42 0.33
CA ALA A 29 17.40 -6.50 -0.71
C ALA A 29 16.26 -5.54 -1.08
N MET A 30 16.56 -4.24 -1.10
CA MET A 30 15.61 -3.19 -1.44
C MET A 30 16.07 -2.44 -2.69
N CYS A 31 15.10 -1.98 -3.48
CA CYS A 31 15.36 -1.18 -4.67
C CYS A 31 16.16 0.09 -4.35
N GLY A 32 15.86 0.79 -3.26
CA GLY A 32 16.63 1.95 -2.79
C GLY A 32 16.56 3.20 -3.67
N ALA A 33 15.84 3.20 -4.80
CA ALA A 33 15.71 4.38 -5.66
C ALA A 33 14.97 5.50 -4.93
N LYS A 34 15.37 6.77 -5.16
CA LYS A 34 14.71 7.93 -4.58
C LYS A 34 13.32 8.11 -5.18
N THR A 35 12.32 8.22 -4.32
CA THR A 35 10.93 8.49 -4.69
C THR A 35 10.69 9.99 -4.84
N ARG A 36 9.58 10.39 -5.46
CA ARG A 36 9.19 11.81 -5.60
C ARG A 36 9.09 12.55 -4.25
N ASN A 37 8.83 11.82 -3.16
CA ASN A 37 8.74 12.37 -1.81
C ASN A 37 10.08 12.32 -1.06
N GLY A 38 11.22 12.12 -1.75
CA GLY A 38 12.57 12.09 -1.15
C GLY A 38 12.96 10.80 -0.42
N GLY A 39 11.97 9.97 -0.03
CA GLY A 39 12.19 8.67 0.59
C GLY A 39 12.76 7.61 -0.35
N SER A 40 13.27 6.51 0.20
CA SER A 40 13.85 5.39 -0.57
C SER A 40 12.80 4.30 -0.88
N CYS A 41 12.83 3.77 -2.10
CA CYS A 41 11.93 2.70 -2.53
C CYS A 41 12.23 1.39 -1.80
N ARG A 42 11.24 0.89 -1.03
CA ARG A 42 11.32 -0.37 -0.28
C ARG A 42 10.85 -1.60 -1.08
N GLN A 43 10.51 -1.44 -2.36
CA GLN A 43 10.11 -2.57 -3.19
C GLN A 43 11.32 -3.48 -3.44
N PRO A 44 11.14 -4.81 -3.46
CA PRO A 44 12.22 -5.71 -3.75
C PRO A 44 12.72 -5.50 -5.18
N PRO A 45 14.04 -5.62 -5.41
CA PRO A 45 14.58 -5.55 -6.75
C PRO A 45 14.12 -6.73 -7.61
N LEU A 46 14.19 -6.56 -8.93
CA LEU A 46 14.04 -7.67 -9.85
C LEU A 46 15.24 -8.63 -9.69
N LYS A 47 15.02 -9.94 -9.90
CA LYS A 47 16.13 -10.91 -9.88
C LYS A 47 17.18 -10.50 -10.91
N GLU A 48 18.44 -10.48 -10.48
CA GLU A 48 19.64 -10.03 -11.23
C GLU A 48 19.74 -8.51 -11.46
N HIS A 49 18.88 -7.71 -10.83
CA HIS A 49 18.95 -6.24 -10.88
C HIS A 49 19.05 -5.64 -9.49
N THR A 50 19.54 -4.39 -9.40
CA THR A 50 19.60 -3.62 -8.16
C THR A 50 18.31 -2.85 -7.86
N ARG A 51 17.42 -2.72 -8.84
CA ARG A 51 16.19 -1.92 -8.75
C ARG A 51 14.94 -2.76 -9.00
N CYS A 52 13.80 -2.28 -8.50
CA CYS A 52 12.50 -2.91 -8.72
C CYS A 52 11.93 -2.58 -10.11
N LEU A 53 10.86 -3.28 -10.51
CA LEU A 53 10.21 -3.09 -11.82
C LEU A 53 9.84 -1.63 -12.14
N ARG A 54 9.52 -0.81 -11.14
CA ARG A 54 9.19 0.61 -11.34
C ARG A 54 10.40 1.50 -11.64
N HIS A 55 11.61 1.06 -11.26
CA HIS A 55 12.83 1.89 -11.31
C HIS A 55 13.97 1.23 -12.11
N ALA A 56 13.82 0.00 -12.58
CA ALA A 56 14.87 -0.74 -13.28
C ALA A 56 14.99 -0.39 -14.78
N GLY A 57 14.15 0.52 -15.28
CA GLY A 57 14.15 0.96 -16.67
C GLY A 57 13.57 -0.08 -17.66
N PRO A 58 13.54 0.25 -18.97
CA PRO A 58 12.89 -0.58 -19.98
C PRO A 58 13.56 -1.95 -20.17
N LYS A 59 14.89 -2.01 -20.22
CA LYS A 59 15.65 -3.27 -20.43
C LYS A 59 15.31 -4.32 -19.38
N ALA A 60 15.41 -3.97 -18.10
CA ALA A 60 15.09 -4.88 -17.01
C ALA A 60 13.60 -5.26 -16.97
N ALA A 61 12.71 -4.37 -17.41
CA ALA A 61 11.29 -4.69 -17.53
C ALA A 61 11.01 -5.71 -18.64
N THR A 62 11.73 -5.63 -19.77
CA THR A 62 11.70 -6.63 -20.85
C THR A 62 12.24 -7.97 -20.37
N GLU A 63 13.43 -8.00 -19.76
CA GLU A 63 14.02 -9.24 -19.24
C GLU A 63 13.13 -9.90 -18.17
N HIS A 64 12.45 -9.10 -17.34
CA HIS A 64 11.45 -9.60 -16.40
C HIS A 64 10.25 -10.24 -17.10
N ARG A 65 9.74 -9.63 -18.18
CA ARG A 65 8.65 -10.20 -18.99
C ARG A 65 9.09 -11.50 -19.65
N ASP A 66 10.28 -11.55 -20.24
CA ASP A 66 10.81 -12.74 -20.90
C ASP A 66 11.04 -13.89 -19.92
N ARG A 67 11.43 -13.57 -18.68
CA ARG A 67 11.51 -14.55 -17.60
C ARG A 67 10.13 -15.09 -17.25
N GLN A 68 9.11 -14.22 -17.10
CA GLN A 68 7.74 -14.68 -16.88
C GLN A 68 7.26 -15.57 -18.02
N TRP A 69 7.54 -15.22 -19.27
CA TRP A 69 7.20 -16.06 -20.43
C TRP A 69 7.82 -17.46 -20.34
N ARG A 70 9.12 -17.55 -20.03
CA ARG A 70 9.80 -18.84 -19.80
C ARG A 70 9.21 -19.60 -18.62
N ASP A 71 8.77 -18.91 -17.58
CA ASP A 71 8.11 -19.53 -16.43
C ASP A 71 6.72 -20.07 -16.78
N VAL A 72 5.98 -19.44 -17.71
CA VAL A 72 4.74 -20.01 -18.29
C VAL A 72 5.06 -21.32 -19.00
N GLN A 73 6.04 -21.30 -19.90
CA GLN A 73 6.44 -22.47 -20.70
C GLN A 73 6.89 -23.65 -19.81
N ARG A 74 7.41 -23.36 -18.63
CA ARG A 74 7.84 -24.35 -17.62
C ARG A 74 6.74 -24.76 -16.64
N GLY A 75 5.52 -24.23 -16.78
CA GLY A 75 4.41 -24.49 -15.88
C GLY A 75 4.60 -23.92 -14.46
N ARG A 76 5.53 -22.97 -14.26
CA ARG A 76 5.78 -22.32 -12.96
C ARG A 76 4.81 -21.19 -12.66
N ILE A 77 4.29 -20.56 -13.71
CA ILE A 77 3.19 -19.60 -13.61
C ILE A 77 2.08 -20.03 -14.55
N SER A 78 0.84 -19.80 -14.16
CA SER A 78 -0.30 -20.08 -15.03
C SER A 78 -0.32 -19.11 -16.23
N TRP A 79 -0.92 -19.56 -17.33
CA TRP A 79 -1.22 -18.67 -18.46
C TRP A 79 -2.09 -17.48 -18.02
N GLU A 80 -3.06 -17.72 -17.14
CA GLU A 80 -3.97 -16.70 -16.62
C GLU A 80 -3.22 -15.59 -15.87
N ASP A 81 -2.27 -15.94 -15.00
CA ASP A 81 -1.44 -14.96 -14.28
C ASP A 81 -0.58 -14.13 -15.22
N PHE A 82 -0.03 -14.77 -16.25
CA PHE A 82 0.75 -14.08 -17.27
C PHE A 82 -0.13 -13.12 -18.09
N ALA A 83 -1.30 -13.58 -18.54
CA ALA A 83 -2.28 -12.75 -19.24
C ALA A 83 -2.73 -11.56 -18.38
N LEU A 84 -2.99 -11.76 -17.08
CA LEU A 84 -3.27 -10.69 -16.11
C LEU A 84 -2.10 -9.70 -15.96
N ALA A 85 -0.86 -10.16 -16.07
CA ALA A 85 0.30 -9.27 -16.06
C ALA A 85 0.42 -8.46 -17.37
N GLU A 86 0.20 -9.08 -18.53
CA GLU A 86 0.18 -8.40 -19.84
C GLU A 86 -0.96 -7.37 -19.92
N LEU A 87 -2.14 -7.71 -19.41
CA LEU A 87 -3.29 -6.83 -19.20
C LEU A 87 -2.91 -5.55 -18.45
N LYS A 88 -2.20 -5.69 -17.32
CA LYS A 88 -1.70 -4.56 -16.53
C LYS A 88 -0.72 -3.72 -17.32
N ARG A 89 0.18 -4.35 -18.10
CA ARG A 89 1.16 -3.63 -18.93
C ARG A 89 0.46 -2.83 -20.04
N ALA A 90 -0.50 -3.44 -20.74
CA ALA A 90 -1.29 -2.78 -21.77
C ALA A 90 -2.04 -1.56 -21.22
N ALA A 91 -2.76 -1.73 -20.11
CA ALA A 91 -3.44 -0.63 -19.43
C ALA A 91 -2.49 0.49 -19.00
N ASN A 92 -1.29 0.15 -18.50
CA ASN A 92 -0.30 1.15 -18.13
C ASN A 92 0.26 1.91 -19.35
N ARG A 93 0.51 1.24 -20.47
CA ARG A 93 0.92 1.89 -21.72
C ARG A 93 -0.14 2.87 -22.21
N LEU A 94 -1.41 2.46 -22.20
CA LEU A 94 -2.53 3.30 -22.60
C LEU A 94 -2.65 4.52 -21.68
N ARG A 95 -2.56 4.35 -20.35
CA ARG A 95 -2.55 5.48 -19.41
C ARG A 95 -1.40 6.44 -19.63
N TRP A 96 -0.21 5.94 -20.00
CA TRP A 96 0.91 6.82 -20.36
C TRP A 96 0.67 7.57 -21.67
N ARG A 97 0.03 6.95 -22.66
CA ARG A 97 -0.41 7.60 -23.89
C ARG A 97 -1.40 8.71 -23.60
N TRP A 98 -2.42 8.44 -22.77
CA TRP A 98 -3.43 9.43 -22.36
C TRP A 98 -2.91 10.64 -21.58
N LYS A 99 -1.74 10.53 -20.93
CA LYS A 99 -1.11 11.71 -20.33
C LYS A 99 -0.62 12.72 -21.37
N LYS A 100 -0.33 12.26 -22.59
CA LYS A 100 0.11 13.10 -23.71
C LYS A 100 -1.06 13.46 -24.62
N ASP A 101 -1.92 12.49 -24.86
CA ASP A 101 -3.05 12.58 -25.77
C ASP A 101 -4.28 11.89 -25.15
N PRO A 102 -5.15 12.65 -24.45
CA PRO A 102 -6.37 12.14 -23.85
C PRO A 102 -7.36 11.56 -24.89
N TRP A 103 -7.22 11.95 -26.15
CA TRP A 103 -8.07 11.56 -27.27
C TRP A 103 -7.64 10.24 -27.93
N ALA A 104 -6.47 9.70 -27.55
CA ALA A 104 -6.02 8.41 -28.03
C ALA A 104 -7.06 7.30 -27.76
N PRO A 105 -7.40 6.47 -28.75
CA PRO A 105 -8.40 5.43 -28.58
C PRO A 105 -7.95 4.36 -27.59
N GLY A 106 -8.93 3.78 -26.89
CA GLY A 106 -8.75 2.62 -26.03
C GLY A 106 -9.62 2.65 -24.77
N ARG A 107 -9.54 1.56 -24.01
CA ARG A 107 -10.18 1.39 -22.69
C ARG A 107 -9.31 0.50 -21.82
N THR A 108 -9.31 0.76 -20.51
CA THR A 108 -8.64 -0.10 -19.51
C THR A 108 -9.61 -0.92 -18.69
N ILE A 109 -10.91 -0.62 -18.75
CA ILE A 109 -11.97 -1.38 -18.10
C ILE A 109 -13.17 -1.57 -19.02
N ASP A 110 -13.78 -2.75 -18.92
CA ASP A 110 -15.03 -3.13 -19.56
C ASP A 110 -16.05 -3.37 -18.45
N LEU A 111 -17.16 -2.65 -18.49
CA LEU A 111 -18.24 -2.76 -17.51
C LEU A 111 -19.19 -3.94 -17.81
N GLY A 112 -19.01 -4.64 -18.94
CA GLY A 112 -19.85 -5.76 -19.35
C GLY A 112 -21.32 -5.36 -19.42
N GLU A 113 -22.18 -6.13 -18.76
CA GLU A 113 -23.63 -5.88 -18.69
C GLU A 113 -24.03 -4.53 -18.06
N HIS A 114 -23.09 -3.86 -17.37
CA HIS A 114 -23.36 -2.57 -16.74
C HIS A 114 -23.01 -1.37 -17.62
N GLU A 115 -22.45 -1.57 -18.82
CA GLU A 115 -22.08 -0.48 -19.72
C GLU A 115 -23.31 0.34 -20.14
N ASP A 116 -24.43 -0.30 -20.45
CA ASP A 116 -25.68 0.40 -20.84
C ASP A 116 -26.20 1.31 -19.73
N ARG A 117 -26.22 0.79 -18.50
CA ARG A 117 -26.61 1.58 -17.32
C ARG A 117 -25.68 2.78 -17.11
N PHE A 118 -24.37 2.56 -17.26
CA PHE A 118 -23.38 3.62 -17.18
C PHE A 118 -23.63 4.72 -18.23
N GLN A 119 -23.92 4.35 -19.49
CA GLN A 119 -24.22 5.31 -20.56
C GLN A 119 -25.52 6.09 -20.30
N ILE A 120 -26.55 5.44 -19.76
CA ILE A 120 -27.81 6.11 -19.36
C ILE A 120 -27.54 7.14 -18.27
N GLU A 121 -26.81 6.78 -17.21
CA GLU A 121 -26.54 7.68 -16.09
C GLU A 121 -25.62 8.85 -16.47
N LEU A 122 -24.71 8.66 -17.42
CA LEU A 122 -23.87 9.75 -17.92
C LEU A 122 -24.69 10.80 -18.71
N GLY A 123 -25.87 10.41 -19.20
CA GLY A 123 -26.58 11.06 -20.30
C GLY A 123 -25.87 10.71 -21.60
N ARG A 124 -26.61 10.25 -22.62
CA ARG A 124 -25.99 9.82 -23.89
C ARG A 124 -25.12 10.97 -24.41
N PRO A 125 -23.82 10.74 -24.70
CA PRO A 125 -22.92 11.79 -25.18
C PRO A 125 -23.49 12.55 -26.40
N ASP A 126 -24.24 11.83 -27.24
CA ASP A 126 -24.89 12.33 -28.44
C ASP A 126 -25.97 13.39 -28.14
N GLU A 127 -26.67 13.27 -27.01
CA GLU A 127 -27.71 14.23 -26.60
C GLU A 127 -27.10 15.57 -26.15
N ARG A 128 -25.82 15.59 -25.80
CA ARG A 128 -25.07 16.82 -25.42
C ARG A 128 -24.22 17.36 -26.57
N GLY A 129 -24.15 16.67 -27.71
CA GLY A 129 -23.37 17.08 -28.89
C GLY A 129 -21.86 17.21 -28.64
N GLN A 130 -21.35 16.71 -27.51
CA GLN A 130 -19.96 16.88 -27.11
C GLN A 130 -19.28 15.52 -27.00
N ALA A 131 -18.34 15.27 -27.91
CA ALA A 131 -17.48 14.09 -27.83
C ALA A 131 -16.71 14.10 -26.50
N ILE A 132 -16.62 12.94 -25.85
CA ILE A 132 -15.88 12.75 -24.60
C ILE A 132 -14.57 12.03 -24.94
N ALA A 133 -13.44 12.59 -24.51
CA ALA A 133 -12.14 11.95 -24.69
C ALA A 133 -12.12 10.53 -24.07
N PRO A 134 -11.60 9.49 -24.77
CA PRO A 134 -11.53 8.11 -24.25
C PRO A 134 -10.91 8.01 -22.86
N ALA A 135 -9.89 8.80 -22.56
CA ALA A 135 -9.27 8.84 -21.24
C ALA A 135 -10.23 9.28 -20.13
N VAL A 136 -11.10 10.26 -20.41
CA VAL A 136 -12.11 10.77 -19.48
C VAL A 136 -13.23 9.73 -19.34
N LEU A 137 -13.64 9.11 -20.43
CA LEU A 137 -14.67 8.07 -20.41
C LEU A 137 -14.21 6.83 -19.63
N ASP A 138 -12.97 6.37 -19.80
CA ASP A 138 -12.40 5.27 -19.02
C ASP A 138 -12.26 5.63 -17.52
N TRP A 139 -11.90 6.88 -17.22
CA TRP A 139 -11.89 7.37 -15.84
C TRP A 139 -13.29 7.34 -15.22
N LEU A 140 -14.32 7.77 -15.96
CA LEU A 140 -15.72 7.69 -15.54
C LEU A 140 -16.14 6.24 -15.31
N ARG A 141 -15.81 5.29 -16.21
CA ARG A 141 -16.08 3.86 -16.01
C ARG A 141 -15.48 3.32 -14.73
N TRP A 142 -14.23 3.68 -14.41
CA TRP A 142 -13.59 3.28 -13.15
C TRP A 142 -14.26 3.89 -11.92
N LYS A 143 -14.72 5.15 -12.00
CA LYS A 143 -15.47 5.80 -10.92
C LYS A 143 -16.85 5.15 -10.74
N PHE A 144 -17.57 4.91 -11.83
CA PHE A 144 -18.84 4.20 -11.86
C PHE A 144 -18.70 2.82 -11.22
N ARG A 145 -17.74 2.00 -11.65
CA ARG A 145 -17.49 0.71 -10.99
C ARG A 145 -17.33 0.83 -9.48
N ARG A 146 -16.52 1.79 -9.00
CA ARG A 146 -16.23 1.91 -7.56
C ARG A 146 -17.39 2.49 -6.75
N MET A 147 -18.14 3.41 -7.34
CA MET A 147 -19.20 4.14 -6.66
C MET A 147 -20.53 3.43 -6.81
N GLN A 148 -20.87 2.95 -8.00
CA GLN A 148 -22.16 2.33 -8.32
C GLN A 148 -22.17 0.82 -8.13
N LEU A 149 -21.13 0.10 -8.60
CA LEU A 149 -21.11 -1.37 -8.54
C LEU A 149 -20.53 -1.90 -7.23
N ASP A 150 -19.37 -1.38 -6.79
CA ASP A 150 -18.69 -1.89 -5.59
C ASP A 150 -19.36 -1.45 -4.27
N ARG A 151 -19.96 -0.25 -4.22
CA ARG A 151 -20.39 0.39 -2.94
C ARG A 151 -21.75 1.12 -2.95
N ARG A 152 -22.39 1.29 -4.11
CA ARG A 152 -23.65 2.03 -4.32
C ARG A 152 -23.75 3.39 -3.59
N ARG A 153 -22.99 4.37 -4.08
CA ARG A 153 -22.86 5.74 -3.54
C ARG A 153 -23.43 6.76 -4.53
N ASP A 154 -24.75 6.85 -4.58
CA ASP A 154 -25.46 7.62 -5.61
C ASP A 154 -25.21 9.13 -5.49
N GLY A 155 -25.17 9.67 -4.27
CA GLY A 155 -24.85 11.08 -4.03
C GLY A 155 -23.44 11.47 -4.49
N GLU A 156 -22.42 10.68 -4.11
CA GLU A 156 -21.03 10.93 -4.54
C GLU A 156 -20.88 10.84 -6.06
N TRP A 157 -21.62 9.94 -6.72
CA TRP A 157 -21.62 9.83 -8.17
C TRP A 157 -22.25 11.05 -8.84
N ALA A 158 -23.41 11.51 -8.35
CA ALA A 158 -24.06 12.71 -8.87
C ALA A 158 -23.18 13.97 -8.68
N ASP A 159 -22.53 14.12 -7.53
CA ASP A 159 -21.62 15.24 -7.25
C ASP A 159 -20.38 15.19 -8.15
N LEU A 160 -19.84 14.01 -8.41
CA LEU A 160 -18.73 13.82 -9.35
C LEU A 160 -19.11 14.27 -10.76
N LEU A 161 -20.31 13.90 -11.23
CA LEU A 161 -20.80 14.30 -12.56
C LEU A 161 -21.06 15.81 -12.64
N ARG A 162 -21.48 16.44 -11.55
CA ARG A 162 -21.70 17.91 -11.50
C ARG A 162 -20.41 18.71 -11.44
N HIS A 163 -19.41 18.25 -10.69
CA HIS A 163 -18.26 19.09 -10.32
C HIS A 163 -16.93 18.61 -10.91
N GLU A 164 -16.56 17.33 -10.76
CA GLU A 164 -15.27 16.83 -11.27
C GLU A 164 -15.28 16.59 -12.79
N TYR A 165 -16.42 16.13 -13.33
CA TYR A 165 -16.52 15.74 -14.74
C TYR A 165 -16.30 16.93 -15.70
N PRO A 166 -16.96 18.10 -15.54
CA PRO A 166 -16.74 19.23 -16.43
C PRO A 166 -15.28 19.71 -16.47
N ASP A 167 -14.61 19.74 -15.31
CA ASP A 167 -13.21 20.14 -15.22
C ASP A 167 -12.28 19.15 -15.93
N ARG A 168 -12.58 17.84 -15.87
CA ARG A 168 -11.85 16.81 -16.61
C ARG A 168 -12.03 16.92 -18.12
N VAL A 169 -13.24 17.20 -18.59
CA VAL A 169 -13.51 17.45 -20.01
C VAL A 169 -12.75 18.68 -20.48
N ARG A 170 -12.78 19.78 -19.72
CA ARG A 170 -12.02 20.99 -20.03
C ARG A 170 -10.51 20.72 -20.10
N ALA A 171 -9.98 19.95 -19.16
CA ALA A 171 -8.55 19.58 -19.12
C ALA A 171 -8.12 18.65 -20.27
N ALA A 172 -9.04 17.86 -20.83
CA ALA A 172 -8.74 17.00 -21.99
C ALA A 172 -8.61 17.80 -23.30
N GLY A 173 -9.10 19.05 -23.32
CA GLY A 173 -9.10 19.89 -24.51
C GLY A 173 -10.16 19.49 -25.54
N PRO A 174 -10.32 20.28 -26.61
CA PRO A 174 -11.27 20.00 -27.67
C PRO A 174 -10.92 18.72 -28.42
N ALA A 175 -11.94 18.07 -28.99
CA ALA A 175 -11.74 16.93 -29.87
C ALA A 175 -10.83 17.32 -31.04
N PRO A 176 -9.85 16.49 -31.42
CA PRO A 176 -9.10 16.74 -32.64
C PRO A 176 -10.07 16.74 -33.82
N LYS A 177 -9.87 17.67 -34.76
CA LYS A 177 -10.59 17.73 -36.04
C LYS A 177 -10.12 16.59 -36.94
N MET A 178 -10.39 15.35 -36.56
CA MET A 178 -10.22 14.20 -37.45
C MET A 178 -11.58 13.89 -38.07
N GLU A 179 -11.58 13.47 -39.33
CA GLU A 179 -12.80 12.98 -39.95
C GLU A 179 -13.26 11.72 -39.19
N ALA A 180 -14.58 11.57 -39.00
CA ALA A 180 -15.16 10.52 -38.15
C ALA A 180 -14.67 9.09 -38.50
N ASN A 181 -14.23 8.87 -39.75
CA ASN A 181 -13.67 7.60 -40.23
C ASN A 181 -12.25 7.30 -39.75
N GLU A 182 -11.44 8.29 -39.37
CA GLU A 182 -10.09 8.06 -38.81
C GLU A 182 -10.13 7.67 -37.32
N TRP A 183 -11.25 7.98 -36.65
CA TRP A 183 -11.45 7.68 -35.23
C TRP A 183 -11.80 6.21 -34.99
N ALA A 184 -12.39 5.54 -35.98
CA ALA A 184 -12.72 4.11 -35.98
C ALA A 184 -11.52 3.22 -36.34
N GLY A 185 -10.30 3.62 -35.94
CA GLY A 185 -9.18 2.69 -35.94
C GLY A 185 -9.56 1.44 -35.14
N PRO A 186 -9.11 0.24 -35.55
CA PRO A 186 -9.49 -1.00 -34.89
C PRO A 186 -9.28 -0.84 -33.39
N GLU A 187 -10.35 -1.03 -32.59
CA GLU A 187 -10.20 -1.09 -31.13
C GLU A 187 -9.05 -2.06 -30.91
N PRO A 188 -7.91 -1.62 -30.34
CA PRO A 188 -6.87 -2.58 -30.07
C PRO A 188 -7.53 -3.64 -29.19
N GLU A 189 -7.37 -4.92 -29.54
CA GLU A 189 -7.64 -6.08 -28.67
C GLU A 189 -6.71 -6.04 -27.45
N ALA A 190 -6.46 -4.86 -26.89
CA ALA A 190 -5.92 -4.67 -25.58
C ALA A 190 -6.93 -5.30 -24.66
N ALA A 191 -6.60 -6.51 -24.23
CA ALA A 191 -7.40 -7.25 -23.29
C ALA A 191 -7.82 -6.28 -22.16
N VAL A 192 -9.14 -6.16 -21.98
CA VAL A 192 -9.74 -5.15 -21.12
C VAL A 192 -9.99 -5.80 -19.76
N TRP A 193 -9.88 -5.02 -18.68
CA TRP A 193 -10.33 -5.53 -17.38
C TRP A 193 -11.84 -5.68 -17.40
N ALA A 194 -12.33 -6.90 -17.62
CA ALA A 194 -13.75 -7.20 -17.46
C ALA A 194 -14.16 -7.00 -16.00
N SER A 195 -15.22 -6.23 -15.76
CA SER A 195 -15.91 -6.21 -14.48
C SER A 195 -16.66 -7.53 -14.32
N ARG A 196 -15.96 -8.58 -13.91
CA ARG A 196 -16.64 -9.76 -13.40
C ARG A 196 -17.36 -9.37 -12.12
N VAL A 197 -18.61 -9.82 -11.97
CA VAL A 197 -19.33 -9.78 -10.70
C VAL A 197 -18.39 -10.35 -9.63
N PRO A 198 -18.11 -9.64 -8.53
CA PRO A 198 -17.18 -10.13 -7.53
C PRO A 198 -17.67 -11.49 -7.02
N SER A 199 -16.81 -12.51 -7.02
CA SER A 199 -17.15 -13.75 -6.31
C SER A 199 -17.52 -13.38 -4.86
N THR A 200 -18.49 -14.08 -4.27
CA THR A 200 -18.96 -13.86 -2.88
C THR A 200 -17.83 -13.97 -1.84
N THR A 201 -16.70 -14.56 -2.23
CA THR A 201 -15.45 -14.69 -1.47
C THR A 201 -14.50 -13.50 -1.57
N SER A 202 -14.69 -12.58 -2.52
CA SER A 202 -13.91 -11.34 -2.61
C SER A 202 -14.23 -10.41 -1.44
N LYS A 203 -13.20 -9.95 -0.72
CA LYS A 203 -13.35 -8.92 0.33
C LYS A 203 -14.04 -7.63 -0.18
N ARG A 204 -14.11 -7.43 -1.50
CA ARG A 204 -14.75 -6.28 -2.15
C ARG A 204 -16.21 -6.53 -2.58
N GLY A 205 -16.67 -7.78 -2.59
CA GLY A 205 -18.04 -8.16 -2.97
C GLY A 205 -19.02 -8.19 -1.81
N ARG A 206 -18.56 -8.01 -0.57
CA ARG A 206 -19.47 -7.76 0.54
C ARG A 206 -20.00 -6.34 0.36
N LEU A 207 -21.26 -6.23 -0.10
CA LEU A 207 -22.08 -5.02 0.06
C LEU A 207 -21.73 -4.41 1.41
N ASP A 208 -21.45 -3.11 1.44
CA ASP A 208 -21.06 -2.37 2.63
C ASP A 208 -21.99 -2.80 3.77
N ARG A 209 -21.55 -3.77 4.58
CA ARG A 209 -22.19 -4.03 5.86
C ARG A 209 -22.10 -2.68 6.51
N VAL A 210 -23.25 -2.08 6.85
CA VAL A 210 -23.30 -0.90 7.74
C VAL A 210 -22.20 -1.16 8.74
N ARG A 211 -21.16 -0.33 8.67
CA ARG A 211 -19.96 -0.54 9.45
C ARG A 211 -20.49 -0.42 10.86
N VAL A 212 -20.86 -1.55 11.46
CA VAL A 212 -21.30 -1.63 12.85
C VAL A 212 -20.19 -0.89 13.51
N ARG A 213 -20.51 0.28 14.08
CA ARG A 213 -19.53 1.03 14.85
C ARG A 213 -19.00 -0.02 15.78
N ARG A 214 -17.77 -0.45 15.54
CA ARG A 214 -17.09 -1.36 16.42
C ARG A 214 -17.25 -0.64 17.76
N PRO A 215 -17.92 -1.24 18.77
CA PRO A 215 -18.09 -0.59 20.06
C PRO A 215 -16.75 0.00 20.38
N GLU A 216 -16.71 1.32 20.59
CA GLU A 216 -15.49 2.13 20.57
C GLU A 216 -14.38 1.33 21.24
N ASP A 217 -13.54 0.74 20.40
CA ASP A 217 -12.38 0.05 20.87
C ASP A 217 -11.50 1.26 21.14
N ASP A 218 -11.50 1.74 22.39
CA ASP A 218 -10.70 2.85 22.96
C ASP A 218 -9.19 2.68 22.75
N ARG A 219 -8.80 1.78 21.87
CA ARG A 219 -7.50 1.73 21.23
C ARG A 219 -7.48 2.86 20.20
N GLU A 220 -7.20 4.05 20.71
CA GLU A 220 -6.51 5.11 20.00
C GLU A 220 -5.63 4.47 18.93
N ILE A 221 -5.86 4.84 17.66
CA ILE A 221 -4.92 4.56 16.59
C ILE A 221 -3.58 5.06 17.12
N ARG A 222 -2.67 4.15 17.50
CA ARG A 222 -1.33 4.50 17.96
C ARG A 222 -0.71 5.35 16.87
N ALA A 223 -0.71 6.66 17.10
CA ALA A 223 0.12 7.58 16.37
C ALA A 223 1.52 6.98 16.40
N VAL A 224 2.20 7.00 15.24
CA VAL A 224 3.64 6.75 15.21
C VAL A 224 4.25 7.61 16.32
N PRO A 225 4.96 7.03 17.30
CA PRO A 225 5.48 7.81 18.43
C PRO A 225 6.25 8.98 17.84
N ARG A 226 5.72 10.19 18.05
CA ARG A 226 6.44 11.43 17.80
C ARG A 226 7.74 11.24 18.57
N LYS A 227 8.89 11.22 17.88
CA LYS A 227 10.20 11.11 18.54
C LYS A 227 10.17 12.09 19.71
N GLU A 228 10.12 11.57 20.93
CA GLU A 228 10.12 12.40 22.12
C GLU A 228 11.40 13.23 22.04
N ASN A 229 11.27 14.55 22.25
CA ASN A 229 12.42 15.43 22.30
C ASN A 229 13.34 14.89 23.42
N PRO A 230 14.58 14.47 23.12
CA PRO A 230 15.46 13.84 24.11
C PRO A 230 15.72 14.75 25.31
N GLU A 231 15.65 16.06 25.13
CA GLU A 231 15.77 17.03 26.23
C GLU A 231 14.53 17.05 27.14
N ALA A 232 13.33 16.98 26.56
CA ALA A 232 12.08 16.89 27.32
C ALA A 232 11.99 15.57 28.10
N GLU A 233 12.49 14.48 27.50
CA GLU A 233 12.58 13.18 28.17
C GLU A 233 13.50 13.24 29.39
N ARG A 234 14.70 13.84 29.25
CA ARG A 234 15.63 14.01 30.37
C ARG A 234 15.02 14.81 31.52
N VAL A 235 14.32 15.91 31.23
CA VAL A 235 13.62 16.72 32.24
C VAL A 235 12.54 15.90 32.96
N ALA A 236 11.77 15.08 32.23
CA ALA A 236 10.75 14.22 32.82
C ALA A 236 11.35 13.14 33.74
N LEU A 237 12.44 12.50 33.33
CA LEU A 237 13.13 11.49 34.13
C LEU A 237 13.76 12.09 35.40
N ALA A 238 14.38 13.27 35.29
CA ALA A 238 14.94 13.98 36.45
C ALA A 238 13.86 14.32 37.49
N ARG A 239 12.67 14.73 37.06
CA ARG A 239 11.53 14.97 37.96
C ARG A 239 11.11 13.70 38.69
N VAL A 240 10.93 12.59 37.98
CA VAL A 240 10.54 11.30 38.57
C VAL A 240 11.59 10.81 39.58
N ALA A 241 12.88 10.96 39.27
CA ALA A 241 13.97 10.63 40.18
C ALA A 241 13.94 11.48 41.46
N HIS A 242 13.66 12.78 41.33
CA HIS A 242 13.56 13.70 42.47
C HIS A 242 12.37 13.37 43.38
N GLU A 243 11.19 13.16 42.80
CA GLU A 243 9.95 12.84 43.53
C GLU A 243 10.07 11.51 44.30
N ASN A 244 10.83 10.55 43.77
CA ASN A 244 10.98 9.21 44.34
C ASN A 244 12.38 8.99 44.96
N ARG A 245 13.10 10.07 45.28
CA ARG A 245 14.53 10.03 45.65
C ARG A 245 14.86 9.04 46.77
N VAL A 246 13.97 8.88 47.74
CA VAL A 246 14.18 8.00 48.91
C VAL A 246 14.33 6.53 48.49
N VAL A 247 13.55 6.10 47.52
CA VAL A 247 13.54 4.72 47.02
C VAL A 247 14.58 4.52 45.92
N VAL A 248 14.78 5.56 45.09
CA VAL A 248 15.50 5.47 43.83
C VAL A 248 17.00 5.72 43.99
N ALA A 249 17.41 6.65 44.85
CA ALA A 249 18.83 7.01 45.03
C ALA A 249 19.76 5.81 45.32
N PRO A 250 19.45 4.88 46.25
CA PRO A 250 20.32 3.73 46.50
C PRO A 250 20.38 2.74 45.33
N LEU A 251 19.38 2.70 44.46
CA LEU A 251 19.35 1.84 43.28
C LEU A 251 20.11 2.47 42.10
N ILE A 252 20.01 3.78 41.92
CA ILE A 252 20.78 4.52 40.91
C ILE A 252 22.29 4.38 41.18
N GLN A 253 22.72 4.42 42.44
CA GLN A 253 24.13 4.21 42.80
C GLN A 253 24.70 2.84 42.37
N LYS A 254 23.83 1.87 42.10
CA LYS A 254 24.19 0.53 41.62
C LYS A 254 24.15 0.38 40.10
N CYS A 255 23.73 1.42 39.38
CA CYS A 255 23.80 1.46 37.93
C CYS A 255 25.26 1.62 37.48
N THR A 256 25.65 0.86 36.46
CA THR A 256 27.01 0.83 35.92
C THR A 256 27.25 1.83 34.79
N SER A 257 26.18 2.40 34.24
CA SER A 257 26.23 3.35 33.12
C SER A 257 25.03 4.30 33.14
N GLU A 258 25.19 5.45 32.48
CA GLU A 258 24.11 6.43 32.27
C GLU A 258 22.93 5.81 31.48
N ASP A 259 23.21 4.92 30.52
CA ASP A 259 22.18 4.22 29.76
C ASP A 259 21.33 3.29 30.64
N GLU A 260 21.95 2.60 31.59
CA GLU A 260 21.26 1.75 32.57
C GLU A 260 20.41 2.59 33.54
N GLU A 261 20.93 3.74 33.98
CA GLU A 261 20.18 4.71 34.79
C GLU A 261 18.95 5.24 34.04
N ILE A 262 19.11 5.67 32.78
CA ILE A 262 18.00 6.14 31.94
C ILE A 262 16.98 5.03 31.71
N ALA A 263 17.42 3.80 31.42
CA ALA A 263 16.53 2.65 31.25
C ALA A 263 15.73 2.35 32.53
N PHE A 264 16.39 2.39 33.70
CA PHE A 264 15.77 2.21 34.99
C PHE A 264 14.71 3.29 35.28
N LEU A 265 15.06 4.56 35.07
CA LEU A 265 14.15 5.69 35.27
C LEU A 265 12.95 5.66 34.31
N ARG A 266 13.12 5.18 33.07
CA ARG A 266 11.99 4.97 32.13
C ARG A 266 10.99 3.94 32.64
N VAL A 267 11.47 2.85 33.23
CA VAL A 267 10.61 1.80 33.81
C VAL A 267 9.86 2.35 35.01
N LEU A 268 10.52 3.11 35.89
CA LEU A 268 9.87 3.77 37.02
C LEU A 268 8.80 4.77 36.54
N ARG A 269 9.14 5.65 35.59
CA ARG A 269 8.20 6.62 35.01
C ARG A 269 6.95 5.94 34.47
N ALA A 270 7.11 4.84 33.72
CA ALA A 270 5.98 4.07 33.21
C ALA A 270 5.07 3.51 34.33
N CYS A 271 5.66 3.09 35.45
CA CYS A 271 4.92 2.60 36.61
C CYS A 271 4.22 3.73 37.38
N VAL A 272 4.82 4.91 37.48
CA VAL A 272 4.24 6.08 38.16
C VAL A 272 3.11 6.70 37.34
N GLU A 273 3.28 6.83 36.02
CA GLU A 273 2.25 7.40 35.13
C GLU A 273 1.03 6.49 35.01
N ASN A 274 1.22 5.17 35.11
CA ASN A 274 0.15 4.18 34.98
C ASN A 274 0.18 3.19 36.15
N PRO A 275 -0.23 3.61 37.36
CA PRO A 275 -0.13 2.75 38.52
C PRO A 275 -0.94 1.47 38.31
N ASN A 276 -2.07 1.46 37.61
CA ASN A 276 -2.88 0.23 37.45
C ASN A 276 -2.37 -0.74 36.37
N ASP A 277 -1.30 -0.41 35.63
CA ASP A 277 -0.71 -1.33 34.65
C ASP A 277 0.15 -2.40 35.34
N GLN A 278 -0.38 -3.63 35.42
CA GLN A 278 0.31 -4.78 36.00
C GLN A 278 1.65 -5.07 35.32
N LYS A 279 1.78 -4.80 34.02
CA LYS A 279 3.01 -5.05 33.27
C LYS A 279 4.09 -4.03 33.61
N ALA A 280 3.71 -2.76 33.79
CA ALA A 280 4.63 -1.72 34.23
C ALA A 280 5.13 -1.99 35.66
N ARG A 281 4.23 -2.39 36.58
CA ARG A 281 4.61 -2.81 37.94
C ARG A 281 5.56 -4.01 37.95
N ALA A 282 5.28 -5.05 37.16
CA ALA A 282 6.12 -6.23 37.10
C ALA A 282 7.54 -5.90 36.63
N LYS A 283 7.67 -5.08 35.58
CA LYS A 283 8.97 -4.61 35.07
C LYS A 283 9.72 -3.75 36.09
N TRP A 284 9.01 -2.88 36.81
CA TRP A 284 9.60 -2.08 37.89
C TRP A 284 10.16 -2.96 39.00
N ILE A 285 9.38 -3.94 39.48
CA ILE A 285 9.81 -4.88 40.52
C ILE A 285 11.03 -5.68 40.05
N GLU A 286 11.02 -6.15 38.80
CA GLU A 286 12.15 -6.87 38.21
C GLU A 286 13.41 -6.01 38.17
N ALA A 287 13.33 -4.80 37.61
CA ALA A 287 14.46 -3.88 37.52
C ALA A 287 15.02 -3.51 38.91
N ALA A 288 14.13 -3.23 39.88
CA ALA A 288 14.53 -2.93 41.25
C ALA A 288 15.20 -4.13 41.94
N ARG A 289 14.72 -5.36 41.71
CA ARG A 289 15.35 -6.59 42.23
C ARG A 289 16.72 -6.84 41.62
N THR A 290 16.85 -6.67 40.31
CA THR A 290 18.12 -6.84 39.61
C THR A 290 19.17 -5.87 40.14
N LEU A 291 18.83 -4.60 40.35
CA LEU A 291 19.75 -3.63 40.96
C LEU A 291 19.98 -3.90 42.46
N SER A 292 18.96 -4.31 43.21
CA SER A 292 19.12 -4.61 44.64
C SER A 292 20.06 -5.79 44.90
N ALA A 293 20.11 -6.77 43.99
CA ALA A 293 20.93 -7.96 44.10
C ALA A 293 22.43 -7.74 43.75
N ARG A 294 22.78 -6.55 43.24
CA ARG A 294 24.16 -6.11 43.05
C ARG A 294 24.70 -5.48 44.32
#